data_AF-A0A8J6MNS0-F1
#
_entry.id   AF-A0A8J6MNS0-F1
#
_cell.length_a   1.000
_cell.length_b   1.000
_cell.length_c   1.000
_cell.angle_alpha   90.00
_cell.angle_beta   90.00
_cell.angle_gamma   90.00
#
_symmetry.space_group_name_H-M   'P 1'
#
loop_
_entity.id
_entity.type
_entity.pdbx_description
1 polymer ?
#
loop_
_entity_poly.entity_id
_entity_poly.type
_entity_poly.pdbx_seq_one_letter_code
_entity_poly.pdbx_strand_id
1 'polypeptide(L)'
;MKLFQLILFLALNLMLLACGQPVQKVTAGTSLGAAILSSDPDTIEKLLLAHFQFSDTLDAEAKTNIQYDLKNLAHWSDTTRSSELSKLGAVLGLAEVNAGTLSQWLMDRVTYIYPITGNTFEIGVVKSSTKKVQLLHEPTPPLGAGIVANNLGPQIYTGYSDNKTKGFDSLVFKFDSGYQAFTSLRTGVMLINPADFHSALNTGTTETEGDRIYRSIFRLNALFHEARHSDGNAAANTLGLLHPVCVDNGKVPKEVVGLAACDAQSNGAYTVGARVIGGLMGLCDGKCSESQKTALQGQALMYLSVVNVDDTSANYANTNPEPMLPKFDVSAFQFSP
;
A
#
# COMPACT_ATOMS: atom_id res chain seq x y z
N MET A 1 -14.69 8.81 -54.80
CA MET A 1 -13.33 9.02 -54.23
C MET A 1 -13.31 9.73 -52.87
N LYS A 2 -14.09 10.78 -52.63
CA LYS A 2 -14.02 11.56 -51.36
C LYS A 2 -14.59 10.84 -50.11
N LEU A 3 -15.51 9.89 -50.26
CA LEU A 3 -16.09 9.15 -49.12
C LEU A 3 -15.13 8.07 -48.56
N PHE A 4 -14.30 7.47 -49.42
CA PHE A 4 -13.34 6.43 -49.01
C PHE A 4 -12.15 7.02 -48.23
N GLN A 5 -11.71 8.24 -48.59
CA GLN A 5 -10.69 8.96 -47.83
C GLN A 5 -11.20 9.44 -46.46
N LEU A 6 -12.48 9.79 -46.34
CA LEU A 6 -13.08 10.19 -45.06
C LEU A 6 -13.22 8.99 -44.10
N ILE A 7 -13.61 7.82 -44.62
CA ILE A 7 -13.69 6.57 -43.83
C ILE A 7 -12.30 6.11 -43.39
N LEU A 8 -11.28 6.23 -44.26
CA LEU A 8 -9.89 5.91 -43.90
C LEU A 8 -9.33 6.87 -42.84
N PHE A 9 -9.65 8.16 -42.91
CA PHE A 9 -9.24 9.15 -41.90
C PHE A 9 -9.95 8.93 -40.56
N LEU A 10 -11.24 8.58 -40.55
CA LEU A 10 -11.98 8.27 -39.33
C LEU A 10 -11.51 6.94 -38.70
N ALA A 11 -11.22 5.92 -39.50
CA ALA A 11 -10.68 4.65 -39.00
C ALA A 11 -9.26 4.80 -38.44
N LEU A 12 -8.41 5.65 -39.06
CA LEU A 12 -7.06 5.92 -38.57
C LEU A 12 -7.07 6.75 -37.27
N ASN A 13 -8.00 7.71 -37.14
CA ASN A 13 -8.17 8.46 -35.89
C ASN A 13 -8.84 7.64 -34.78
N LEU A 14 -9.76 6.72 -35.09
CA LEU A 14 -10.29 5.77 -34.10
C LEU A 14 -9.23 4.75 -33.65
N MET A 15 -8.31 4.33 -34.53
CA MET A 15 -7.18 3.48 -34.12
C MET A 15 -6.15 4.23 -33.26
N LEU A 16 -5.92 5.52 -33.52
CA LEU A 16 -5.04 6.35 -32.68
C LEU A 16 -5.65 6.73 -31.33
N LEU A 17 -6.97 6.62 -31.17
CA LEU A 17 -7.67 6.78 -29.89
C LEU A 17 -7.86 5.46 -29.13
N ALA A 18 -7.62 4.31 -29.76
CA ALA A 18 -7.67 2.98 -29.14
C ALA A 18 -6.29 2.45 -28.68
N CYS A 19 -5.20 3.13 -29.06
CA CYS A 19 -3.91 2.95 -28.42
C CYS A 19 -3.84 3.88 -27.21
N GLY A 20 -3.98 3.33 -26.01
CA GLY A 20 -3.88 4.06 -24.75
C GLY A 20 -2.71 5.05 -24.78
N GLN A 21 -3.00 6.30 -24.41
CA GLN A 21 -1.99 7.31 -24.18
C GLN A 21 -0.84 6.67 -23.37
N PRO A 22 0.43 6.87 -23.75
CA PRO A 22 1.54 6.35 -22.95
C PRO A 22 1.35 6.88 -21.53
N VAL A 23 1.22 5.95 -20.58
CA VAL A 23 1.12 6.25 -19.16
C VAL A 23 2.19 7.28 -18.84
N GLN A 24 1.80 8.45 -18.35
CA GLN A 24 2.77 9.43 -17.88
C GLN A 24 3.62 8.74 -16.82
N LYS A 25 4.89 8.48 -17.18
CA LYS A 25 5.87 7.91 -16.25
C LYS A 25 5.88 8.79 -15.01
N VAL A 26 5.76 8.15 -13.85
CA VAL A 26 6.00 8.80 -12.56
C VAL A 26 7.42 9.37 -12.62
N THR A 27 7.51 10.67 -12.86
CA THR A 27 8.76 11.41 -12.74
C THR A 27 8.94 11.66 -11.25
N ALA A 28 10.12 11.34 -10.72
CA ALA A 28 10.45 11.45 -9.30
C ALA A 28 10.08 12.85 -8.78
N GLY A 29 8.92 12.97 -8.12
CA GLY A 29 8.28 14.24 -7.81
C GLY A 29 8.72 14.88 -6.50
N THR A 30 9.67 14.28 -5.79
CA THR A 30 10.23 14.80 -4.54
C THR A 30 11.76 14.68 -4.58
N SER A 31 12.46 15.62 -3.92
CA SER A 31 13.92 15.58 -3.79
C SER A 31 14.41 14.29 -3.11
N LEU A 32 13.58 13.68 -2.27
CA LEU A 32 13.84 12.39 -1.63
C LEU A 32 13.84 11.25 -2.66
N GLY A 33 12.90 11.27 -3.61
CA GLY A 33 12.79 10.24 -4.65
C GLY A 33 14.01 10.17 -5.57
N ALA A 34 14.60 11.31 -5.94
CA ALA A 34 15.81 11.32 -6.76
C ALA A 34 17.03 10.76 -6.01
N ALA A 35 17.12 10.98 -4.68
CA ALA A 35 18.21 10.46 -3.86
C ALA A 35 18.18 8.93 -3.79
N ILE A 36 17.01 8.34 -3.51
CA ILE A 36 16.87 6.89 -3.27
C ILE A 36 17.18 6.06 -4.52
N LEU A 37 16.79 6.54 -5.70
CA LEU A 37 16.94 5.80 -6.95
C LEU A 37 18.40 5.60 -7.42
N SER A 38 19.34 6.33 -6.84
CA SER A 38 20.78 6.27 -7.18
C SER A 38 21.67 5.93 -5.98
N SER A 39 21.05 5.61 -4.84
CA SER A 39 21.74 5.38 -3.58
C SER A 39 22.21 3.93 -3.45
N ASP A 40 23.30 3.72 -2.71
CA ASP A 40 23.71 2.40 -2.26
C ASP A 40 22.71 1.83 -1.20
N PRO A 41 22.72 0.51 -0.96
CA PRO A 41 21.81 -0.14 -0.02
C PRO A 41 21.76 0.45 1.40
N ASP A 42 22.91 0.85 1.96
CA ASP A 42 22.97 1.41 3.33
C ASP A 42 22.29 2.79 3.37
N THR A 43 22.47 3.59 2.33
CA THR A 43 21.77 4.86 2.18
C THR A 43 20.26 4.65 2.02
N ILE A 44 19.81 3.66 1.25
CA ILE A 44 18.38 3.32 1.12
C ILE A 44 17.80 2.89 2.48
N GLU A 45 18.50 2.02 3.22
CA GLU A 45 18.09 1.56 4.56
C GLU A 45 17.91 2.75 5.51
N LYS A 46 18.90 3.65 5.57
CA LYS A 46 18.83 4.84 6.42
C LYS A 46 17.65 5.74 6.07
N LEU A 47 17.35 5.93 4.78
CA LEU A 47 16.24 6.75 4.33
C LEU A 47 14.88 6.13 4.69
N LEU A 48 14.73 4.81 4.50
CA LEU A 48 13.53 4.10 4.93
C LEU A 48 13.28 4.26 6.44
N LEU A 49 14.31 3.98 7.26
CA LEU A 49 14.20 4.05 8.72
C LEU A 49 13.94 5.48 9.22
N ALA A 50 14.43 6.50 8.51
CA ALA A 50 14.17 7.89 8.84
C ALA A 50 12.77 8.38 8.40
N HIS A 51 12.20 7.75 7.36
CA HIS A 51 10.88 8.11 6.83
C HIS A 51 9.74 7.61 7.71
N PHE A 52 9.78 6.33 8.12
CA PHE A 52 8.70 5.74 8.90
C PHE A 52 8.69 6.21 10.35
N GLN A 53 7.55 6.72 10.79
CA GLN A 53 7.30 7.12 12.16
C GLN A 53 6.58 5.98 12.90
N PHE A 54 7.27 5.38 13.86
CA PHE A 54 6.75 4.31 14.71
C PHE A 54 6.16 4.89 15.98
N SER A 55 4.92 4.51 16.30
CA SER A 55 4.29 4.88 17.57
C SER A 55 5.13 4.38 18.75
N ASP A 56 5.22 5.19 19.80
CA ASP A 56 5.87 4.82 21.06
C ASP A 56 5.16 3.66 21.78
N THR A 57 3.91 3.39 21.41
CA THR A 57 3.12 2.27 21.93
C THR A 57 3.30 0.97 21.14
N LEU A 58 4.00 1.01 20.00
CA LEU A 58 4.28 -0.19 19.22
C LEU A 58 5.23 -1.10 19.98
N ASP A 59 4.89 -2.38 20.04
CA ASP A 59 5.73 -3.40 20.65
C ASP A 59 7.16 -3.37 20.07
N ALA A 60 8.16 -3.50 20.96
CA ALA A 60 9.57 -3.35 20.59
C ALA A 60 10.04 -4.46 19.64
N GLU A 61 9.51 -5.69 19.79
CA GLU A 61 9.81 -6.80 18.89
C GLU A 61 9.16 -6.58 17.52
N ALA A 62 7.89 -6.16 17.48
CA ALA A 62 7.23 -5.78 16.23
C ALA A 62 7.99 -4.68 15.48
N LYS A 63 8.45 -3.63 16.19
CA LYS A 63 9.30 -2.57 15.63
C LYS A 63 10.59 -3.13 15.07
N THR A 64 11.28 -4.00 15.83
CA THR A 64 12.54 -4.63 15.39
C THR A 64 12.33 -5.48 14.14
N ASN A 65 11.26 -6.27 14.08
CA ASN A 65 10.91 -7.09 12.92
C ASN A 65 10.64 -6.23 11.68
N ILE A 66 9.88 -5.13 11.80
CA ILE A 66 9.65 -4.20 10.68
C ILE A 66 10.96 -3.56 10.22
N GLN A 67 11.82 -3.13 11.15
CA GLN A 67 13.12 -2.56 10.79
C GLN A 67 14.00 -3.58 10.04
N TYR A 68 13.99 -4.85 10.46
CA TYR A 68 14.66 -5.93 9.74
C TYR A 68 14.08 -6.14 8.33
N ASP A 69 12.77 -6.03 8.18
CA ASP A 69 12.10 -6.15 6.89
C ASP A 69 12.50 -5.03 5.93
N LEU A 70 12.49 -3.78 6.42
CA LEU A 70 12.92 -2.61 5.66
C LEU A 70 14.39 -2.71 5.25
N LYS A 71 15.25 -3.28 6.11
CA LYS A 71 16.63 -3.59 5.78
C LYS A 71 16.75 -4.61 4.65
N ASN A 72 16.01 -5.73 4.72
CA ASN A 72 16.03 -6.72 3.64
C ASN A 72 15.55 -6.13 2.31
N LEU A 73 14.55 -5.25 2.34
CA LEU A 73 14.09 -4.51 1.17
C LEU A 73 15.19 -3.61 0.60
N ALA A 74 15.87 -2.84 1.45
CA ALA A 74 16.94 -1.92 1.04
C ALA A 74 18.16 -2.63 0.43
N HIS A 75 18.48 -3.83 0.91
CA HIS A 75 19.63 -4.64 0.46
C HIS A 75 19.27 -5.65 -0.63
N TRP A 76 18.03 -5.63 -1.12
CA TRP A 76 17.59 -6.53 -2.16
C TRP A 76 18.23 -6.20 -3.52
N SER A 77 18.87 -7.19 -4.12
CA SER A 77 19.67 -7.03 -5.35
C SER A 77 19.42 -8.13 -6.39
N ASP A 78 18.36 -8.92 -6.24
CA ASP A 78 18.08 -10.02 -7.17
C ASP A 78 17.56 -9.48 -8.52
N THR A 79 18.28 -9.82 -9.60
CA THR A 79 17.91 -9.52 -10.99
C THR A 79 17.60 -10.79 -11.80
N THR A 80 17.70 -11.97 -11.20
CA THR A 80 17.60 -13.26 -11.89
C THR A 80 16.15 -13.64 -12.22
N ARG A 81 15.18 -13.06 -11.51
CA ARG A 81 13.74 -13.30 -11.65
C ARG A 81 13.03 -12.35 -12.62
N SER A 82 13.63 -12.04 -13.77
CA SER A 82 13.18 -11.00 -14.70
C SER A 82 11.68 -11.04 -15.05
N SER A 83 11.08 -12.24 -15.20
CA SER A 83 9.63 -12.37 -15.46
C SER A 83 8.77 -11.90 -14.28
N GLU A 84 9.13 -12.26 -13.04
CA GLU A 84 8.39 -11.83 -11.85
C GLU A 84 8.61 -10.34 -11.56
N LEU A 85 9.84 -9.84 -11.76
CA LEU A 85 10.16 -8.42 -11.66
C LEU A 85 9.35 -7.58 -12.65
N SER A 86 9.21 -8.04 -13.89
CA SER A 86 8.40 -7.37 -14.91
C SER A 86 6.92 -7.30 -14.51
N LYS A 87 6.36 -8.41 -13.99
CA LYS A 87 4.97 -8.45 -13.50
C LYS A 87 4.75 -7.53 -12.30
N LEU A 88 5.70 -7.49 -11.36
CA LEU A 88 5.66 -6.60 -10.21
C LEU A 88 5.74 -5.13 -10.65
N GLY A 89 6.67 -4.81 -11.55
CA GLY A 89 6.83 -3.47 -12.11
C GLY A 89 5.57 -2.99 -12.81
N ALA A 90 4.93 -3.86 -13.61
CA ALA A 90 3.66 -3.57 -14.23
C ALA A 90 2.59 -3.21 -13.19
N VAL A 91 2.34 -4.07 -12.19
CA VAL A 91 1.30 -3.87 -11.16
C VAL A 91 1.53 -2.61 -10.32
N LEU A 92 2.78 -2.25 -10.05
CA LEU A 92 3.14 -1.05 -9.28
C LEU A 92 3.27 0.23 -10.14
N GLY A 93 3.25 0.11 -11.47
CA GLY A 93 3.51 1.22 -12.38
C GLY A 93 4.97 1.69 -12.39
N LEU A 94 5.91 0.78 -12.12
CA LEU A 94 7.35 1.05 -12.08
C LEU A 94 8.01 0.61 -13.39
N ALA A 95 8.87 1.48 -13.93
CA ALA A 95 9.67 1.15 -15.11
C ALA A 95 10.78 0.14 -14.81
N GLU A 96 11.27 0.14 -13.57
CA GLU A 96 12.30 -0.77 -13.07
C GLU A 96 11.94 -1.18 -11.64
N VAL A 97 12.21 -2.44 -11.31
CA VAL A 97 11.99 -2.99 -9.97
C VAL A 97 13.34 -3.32 -9.36
N ASN A 98 13.74 -2.54 -8.36
CA ASN A 98 14.93 -2.72 -7.56
C ASN A 98 14.65 -2.24 -6.12
N ALA A 99 15.62 -2.37 -5.21
CA ALA A 99 15.48 -1.91 -3.83
C ALA A 99 15.03 -0.43 -3.75
N GLY A 100 15.68 0.46 -4.50
CA GLY A 100 15.37 1.89 -4.49
C GLY A 100 13.94 2.20 -4.95
N THR A 101 13.51 1.64 -6.08
CA THR A 101 12.16 1.91 -6.63
C THR A 101 11.05 1.33 -5.75
N LEU A 102 11.25 0.14 -5.18
CA LEU A 102 10.28 -0.45 -4.23
C LEU A 102 10.23 0.31 -2.90
N SER A 103 11.38 0.69 -2.35
CA SER A 103 11.46 1.50 -1.14
C SER A 103 10.75 2.83 -1.31
N GLN A 104 11.00 3.53 -2.43
CA GLN A 104 10.31 4.78 -2.74
C GLN A 104 8.80 4.56 -2.87
N TRP A 105 8.38 3.50 -3.58
CA TRP A 105 6.96 3.20 -3.77
C TRP A 105 6.22 3.03 -2.44
N LEU A 106 6.85 2.36 -1.47
CA LEU A 106 6.30 2.16 -0.13
C LEU A 106 6.27 3.47 0.68
N MET A 107 7.36 4.25 0.68
CA MET A 107 7.44 5.53 1.38
C MET A 107 6.47 6.58 0.84
N ASP A 108 6.18 6.56 -0.46
CA ASP A 108 5.18 7.44 -1.08
C ASP A 108 3.75 7.18 -0.57
N ARG A 109 3.52 6.05 0.11
CA ARG A 109 2.18 5.57 0.48
C ARG A 109 1.98 5.40 1.97
N VAL A 110 3.03 5.20 2.74
CA VAL A 110 2.96 4.92 4.18
C VAL A 110 3.97 5.80 4.91
N THR A 111 3.54 6.47 5.98
CA THR A 111 4.40 7.29 6.83
C THR A 111 4.34 6.86 8.29
N TYR A 112 3.15 6.53 8.80
CA TYR A 112 2.92 6.29 10.22
C TYR A 112 2.61 4.81 10.47
N ILE A 113 3.22 4.24 11.51
CA ILE A 113 3.08 2.83 11.90
C ILE A 113 2.64 2.74 13.37
N TYR A 114 1.49 2.11 13.62
CA TYR A 114 0.88 1.96 14.93
C TYR A 114 0.61 0.50 15.29
N PRO A 115 0.57 0.17 16.59
CA PRO A 115 0.01 -1.09 17.03
C PRO A 115 -1.52 -1.11 16.89
N ILE A 116 -2.05 -2.30 16.67
CA ILE A 116 -3.46 -2.60 16.84
C ILE A 116 -3.68 -2.92 18.31
N THR A 117 -4.25 -1.97 19.05
CA THR A 117 -4.49 -2.13 20.50
C THR A 117 -5.96 -2.36 20.84
N GLY A 118 -6.85 -2.42 19.85
CA GLY A 118 -8.30 -2.51 20.04
C GLY A 118 -8.95 -1.22 20.59
N ASN A 119 -8.18 -0.15 20.80
CA ASN A 119 -8.70 1.16 21.20
C ASN A 119 -9.26 1.93 20.00
N THR A 120 -10.06 2.97 20.26
CA THR A 120 -10.52 3.95 19.26
C THR A 120 -9.35 4.71 18.66
N PHE A 121 -9.30 4.78 17.33
CA PHE A 121 -8.39 5.67 16.62
C PHE A 121 -9.04 7.07 16.58
N GLU A 122 -8.41 8.05 17.23
CA GLU A 122 -8.94 9.41 17.28
C GLU A 122 -8.55 10.20 16.03
N ILE A 123 -9.57 10.62 15.27
CA ILE A 123 -9.42 11.58 14.17
C ILE A 123 -10.13 12.88 14.53
N GLY A 124 -9.74 13.97 13.89
CA GLY A 124 -10.40 15.26 14.03
C GLY A 124 -10.62 15.88 12.67
N VAL A 125 -11.83 16.40 12.44
CA VAL A 125 -12.11 17.26 11.29
C VAL A 125 -11.86 18.71 11.67
N VAL A 126 -11.20 19.42 10.77
CA VAL A 126 -10.69 20.78 11.00
C VAL A 126 -11.45 21.77 10.14
N LYS A 127 -11.87 22.87 10.77
CA LYS A 127 -12.42 24.03 10.08
C LYS A 127 -11.44 25.19 10.16
N SER A 128 -10.62 25.34 9.13
CA SER A 128 -9.49 26.30 9.13
C SER A 128 -9.91 27.74 9.39
N SER A 129 -11.08 28.14 8.87
CA SER A 129 -11.66 29.49 9.09
C SER A 129 -11.89 29.84 10.57
N THR A 130 -12.19 28.85 11.42
CA THR A 130 -12.46 29.06 12.85
C THR A 130 -11.37 28.51 13.76
N LYS A 131 -10.35 27.87 13.19
CA LYS A 131 -9.30 27.15 13.93
C LYS A 131 -9.84 26.17 14.98
N LYS A 132 -10.93 25.49 14.65
CA LYS A 132 -11.57 24.49 15.52
C LYS A 132 -11.36 23.09 14.98
N VAL A 133 -11.07 22.16 15.88
CA VAL A 133 -11.07 20.73 15.63
C VAL A 133 -12.30 20.13 16.30
N GLN A 134 -13.07 19.35 15.55
CA GLN A 134 -14.10 18.47 16.09
C GLN A 134 -13.57 17.04 16.03
N LEU A 135 -13.47 16.39 17.18
CA LEU A 135 -13.03 15.00 17.26
C LEU A 135 -14.12 14.06 16.74
N LEU A 136 -13.73 13.10 15.91
CA LEU A 136 -14.54 11.96 15.53
C LEU A 136 -13.91 10.73 16.17
N HIS A 137 -14.73 9.98 16.90
CA HIS A 137 -14.32 8.73 17.51
C HIS A 137 -14.71 7.62 16.54
N GLU A 138 -13.78 7.25 15.66
CA GLU A 138 -13.99 6.13 14.75
C GLU A 138 -13.57 4.83 15.44
N PRO A 139 -14.45 3.82 15.51
CA PRO A 139 -14.04 2.52 16.01
C PRO A 139 -12.94 1.98 15.10
N THR A 140 -11.86 1.49 15.70
CA THR A 140 -10.89 0.71 14.96
C THR A 140 -11.61 -0.54 14.44
N PRO A 141 -11.50 -0.86 13.14
CA PRO A 141 -12.19 -2.03 12.60
C PRO A 141 -11.82 -3.27 13.44
N PRO A 142 -12.80 -4.10 13.83
CA PRO A 142 -12.48 -5.37 14.46
C PRO A 142 -11.65 -6.17 13.47
N LEU A 143 -10.44 -6.53 13.88
CA LEU A 143 -9.59 -7.35 13.04
C LEU A 143 -9.95 -8.80 13.24
N GLY A 144 -10.24 -9.48 12.13
CA GLY A 144 -10.31 -10.93 12.11
C GLY A 144 -8.96 -11.54 12.52
N ALA A 145 -9.00 -12.78 12.99
CA ALA A 145 -7.79 -13.55 13.22
C ALA A 145 -6.94 -13.63 11.94
N GLY A 146 -5.64 -13.41 12.05
CA GLY A 146 -4.68 -13.51 10.93
C GLY A 146 -4.51 -12.23 10.11
N ILE A 147 -5.07 -11.09 10.52
CA ILE A 147 -4.78 -9.79 9.90
C ILE A 147 -3.48 -9.24 10.49
N VAL A 148 -2.42 -9.29 9.68
CA VAL A 148 -1.07 -8.86 10.05
C VAL A 148 -0.96 -7.34 10.08
N ALA A 149 -1.56 -6.65 9.11
CA ALA A 149 -1.54 -5.19 9.00
C ALA A 149 -2.85 -4.66 8.40
N ASN A 150 -3.15 -3.38 8.61
CA ASN A 150 -4.31 -2.69 8.02
C ASN A 150 -3.99 -1.21 7.75
N ASN A 151 -4.30 -0.69 6.57
CA ASN A 151 -4.15 0.73 6.27
C ASN A 151 -5.42 1.53 6.58
N LEU A 152 -5.34 2.47 7.53
CA LEU A 152 -6.47 3.32 7.92
C LEU A 152 -6.71 4.52 6.99
N GLY A 153 -5.77 4.84 6.10
CA GLY A 153 -5.89 5.99 5.21
C GLY A 153 -7.27 6.10 4.53
N PRO A 154 -7.76 5.05 3.85
CA PRO A 154 -9.08 5.03 3.21
C PRO A 154 -10.24 5.31 4.16
N GLN A 155 -10.22 4.71 5.36
CA GLN A 155 -11.25 4.90 6.37
C GLN A 155 -11.26 6.36 6.87
N ILE A 156 -10.09 6.91 7.20
CA ILE A 156 -9.92 8.30 7.65
C ILE A 156 -10.47 9.27 6.60
N TYR A 157 -10.15 9.04 5.33
CA TYR A 157 -10.58 9.92 4.24
C TYR A 157 -12.07 9.80 3.95
N THR A 158 -12.65 8.61 4.06
CA THR A 158 -14.09 8.43 3.91
C THR A 158 -14.84 9.24 4.96
N GLY A 159 -14.42 9.17 6.23
CA GLY A 159 -14.96 9.99 7.30
C GLY A 159 -14.81 11.50 7.06
N TYR A 160 -13.72 11.93 6.40
CA TYR A 160 -13.56 13.31 5.98
C TYR A 160 -14.52 13.74 4.87
N SER A 161 -14.69 12.91 3.84
CA SER A 161 -15.54 13.21 2.69
C SER A 161 -16.96 13.56 3.14
N ASP A 162 -17.50 12.83 4.12
CA ASP A 162 -18.82 13.06 4.70
C ASP A 162 -18.94 14.38 5.47
N ASN A 163 -17.81 14.94 5.92
CA ASN A 163 -17.73 16.19 6.67
C ASN A 163 -17.34 17.39 5.79
N LYS A 164 -16.77 17.18 4.61
CA LYS A 164 -16.40 18.26 3.68
C LYS A 164 -17.59 19.15 3.32
N THR A 165 -18.77 18.57 3.12
CA THR A 165 -20.03 19.30 2.84
C THR A 165 -20.50 20.20 3.98
N LYS A 166 -20.02 19.95 5.21
CA LYS A 166 -20.31 20.75 6.42
C LYS A 166 -19.31 21.90 6.63
N GLY A 167 -18.38 22.09 5.68
CA GLY A 167 -17.39 23.17 5.70
C GLY A 167 -16.12 22.86 6.49
N PHE A 168 -15.82 21.57 6.71
CA PHE A 168 -14.49 21.13 7.15
C PHE A 168 -13.57 21.01 5.93
N ASP A 169 -12.33 21.48 6.07
CA ASP A 169 -11.37 21.64 4.97
C ASP A 169 -10.04 20.91 5.21
N SER A 170 -9.90 20.25 6.36
CA SER A 170 -8.67 19.59 6.79
C SER A 170 -8.95 18.48 7.81
N LEU A 171 -7.94 17.66 8.08
CA LEU A 171 -8.01 16.53 9.02
C LEU A 171 -6.78 16.50 9.92
N VAL A 172 -6.98 16.05 11.16
CA VAL A 172 -5.92 15.59 12.05
C VAL A 172 -6.18 14.16 12.51
N PHE A 173 -5.14 13.48 12.95
CA PHE A 173 -5.24 12.20 13.64
C PHE A 173 -4.28 12.17 14.82
N LYS A 174 -4.61 11.40 15.85
CA LYS A 174 -3.80 11.30 17.07
C LYS A 174 -2.64 10.33 16.88
N PHE A 175 -1.41 10.80 17.02
CA PHE A 175 -0.17 10.02 17.03
C PHE A 175 0.53 10.15 18.38
N ASP A 176 0.55 9.04 19.12
CA ASP A 176 0.98 8.96 20.51
C ASP A 176 0.32 10.04 21.37
N SER A 177 1.11 10.99 21.88
CA SER A 177 0.64 12.08 22.75
C SER A 177 0.17 13.33 21.99
N GLY A 178 0.35 13.37 20.67
CA GLY A 178 0.07 14.54 19.84
C GLY A 178 -0.94 14.30 18.74
N TYR A 179 -1.30 15.37 18.03
CA TYR A 179 -2.10 15.30 16.81
C TYR A 179 -1.24 15.71 15.62
N GLN A 180 -1.40 14.99 14.51
CA GLN A 180 -0.71 15.23 13.26
C GLN A 180 -1.72 15.62 12.18
N ALA A 181 -1.33 16.55 11.29
CA ALA A 181 -2.14 16.88 10.13
C ALA A 181 -2.18 15.68 9.17
N PHE A 182 -3.38 15.22 8.82
CA PHE A 182 -3.57 14.23 7.78
C PHE A 182 -3.69 14.97 6.44
N THR A 183 -2.69 14.81 5.58
CA THR A 183 -2.59 15.63 4.36
C THR A 183 -3.01 14.89 3.09
N SER A 184 -3.15 13.56 3.13
CA SER A 184 -3.61 12.76 2.00
C SER A 184 -3.88 11.32 2.44
N LEU A 185 -4.70 10.59 1.66
CA LEU A 185 -4.74 9.12 1.68
C LEU A 185 -3.35 8.48 1.63
N ARG A 186 -2.41 9.12 0.92
CA ARG A 186 -1.01 8.69 0.78
C ARG A 186 -0.13 9.01 1.98
N THR A 187 -0.63 9.74 2.97
CA THR A 187 0.06 9.85 4.25
C THR A 187 0.18 8.47 4.92
N GLY A 188 -0.74 7.54 4.63
CA GLY A 188 -0.72 6.12 5.00
C GLY A 188 -0.45 5.85 6.47
N VAL A 189 -1.53 5.50 7.17
CA VAL A 189 -1.48 5.12 8.58
C VAL A 189 -1.63 3.61 8.64
N MET A 190 -0.49 2.93 8.81
CA MET A 190 -0.41 1.49 8.91
C MET A 190 -0.65 1.04 10.35
N LEU A 191 -1.65 0.22 10.55
CA LEU A 191 -1.84 -0.53 11.78
C LEU A 191 -1.17 -1.89 11.67
N ILE A 192 -0.48 -2.31 12.71
CA ILE A 192 0.28 -3.56 12.80
C ILE A 192 -0.31 -4.39 13.93
N ASN A 193 -0.67 -5.65 13.65
CA ASN A 193 -1.14 -6.57 14.67
C ASN A 193 0.08 -7.22 15.31
N PRO A 194 0.46 -6.83 16.54
CA PRO A 194 1.69 -7.35 17.12
C PRO A 194 1.61 -8.87 17.30
N ALA A 195 0.45 -9.43 17.65
CA ALA A 195 0.29 -10.87 17.88
C ALA A 195 0.59 -11.73 16.64
N ASP A 196 0.24 -11.22 15.45
CA ASP A 196 0.50 -11.89 14.17
C ASP A 196 1.95 -11.65 13.69
N PHE A 197 2.62 -10.61 14.19
CA PHE A 197 4.07 -10.43 14.06
C PHE A 197 4.89 -11.25 15.08
N HIS A 198 4.28 -11.72 16.18
CA HIS A 198 4.99 -12.16 17.40
C HIS A 198 4.93 -13.68 17.68
N SER A 199 4.01 -14.47 17.08
CA SER A 199 3.87 -15.90 17.45
C SER A 199 4.12 -16.89 16.31
N ALA A 200 3.56 -16.65 15.13
CA ALA A 200 3.75 -17.52 13.97
C ALA A 200 4.85 -17.03 13.01
N LEU A 201 5.36 -15.80 13.20
CA LEU A 201 6.31 -15.09 12.33
C LEU A 201 7.55 -14.54 13.07
N ASN A 202 7.80 -15.00 14.30
CA ASN A 202 8.80 -14.37 15.16
C ASN A 202 10.24 -14.74 14.79
N THR A 203 11.25 -13.91 15.10
CA THR A 203 12.67 -14.11 14.77
C THR A 203 13.51 -14.52 15.98
N GLY A 204 13.06 -15.54 16.71
CA GLY A 204 13.75 -16.03 17.92
C GLY A 204 15.25 -16.31 17.69
N THR A 205 16.04 -16.26 18.76
CA THR A 205 17.52 -16.41 18.70
C THR A 205 18.00 -17.77 18.15
N THR A 206 17.11 -18.76 18.06
CA THR A 206 17.38 -20.08 17.50
C THR A 206 17.05 -20.20 16.01
N GLU A 207 16.54 -19.14 15.38
CA GLU A 207 16.11 -19.20 13.98
C GLU A 207 17.26 -19.13 12.98
N THR A 208 17.12 -19.88 11.90
CA THR A 208 18.04 -19.80 10.77
C THR A 208 17.87 -18.49 10.01
N GLU A 209 18.86 -18.11 9.21
CA GLU A 209 18.72 -16.94 8.31
C GLU A 209 17.54 -17.11 7.34
N GLY A 210 17.32 -18.33 6.84
CA GLY A 210 16.20 -18.69 5.97
C GLY A 210 14.84 -18.41 6.61
N ASP A 211 14.66 -18.78 7.89
CA ASP A 211 13.41 -18.52 8.63
C ASP A 211 13.11 -17.03 8.70
N ARG A 212 14.11 -16.22 9.06
CA ARG A 212 13.96 -14.77 9.17
C ARG A 212 13.61 -14.13 7.83
N ILE A 213 14.24 -14.56 6.74
CA ILE A 213 13.96 -14.06 5.38
C ILE A 213 12.57 -14.46 4.92
N TYR A 214 12.19 -15.74 5.09
CA TYR A 214 10.85 -16.23 4.76
C TYR A 214 9.76 -15.38 5.43
N ARG A 215 9.90 -15.14 6.75
CA ARG A 215 8.98 -14.29 7.52
C ARG A 215 9.00 -12.84 7.07
N SER A 216 10.18 -12.33 6.70
CA SER A 216 10.35 -10.98 6.19
C SER A 216 9.61 -10.76 4.88
N ILE A 217 9.69 -11.69 3.93
CA ILE A 217 8.91 -11.65 2.68
C ILE A 217 7.41 -11.65 2.99
N PHE A 218 6.97 -12.42 3.98
CA PHE A 218 5.55 -12.44 4.38
C PHE A 218 5.08 -11.09 4.91
N ARG A 219 5.84 -10.45 5.79
CA ARG A 219 5.49 -9.14 6.35
C ARG A 219 5.61 -8.02 5.32
N LEU A 220 6.65 -8.04 4.49
CA LEU A 220 6.79 -7.09 3.38
C LEU A 220 5.61 -7.19 2.42
N ASN A 221 5.14 -8.40 2.07
CA ASN A 221 3.96 -8.50 1.21
C ASN A 221 2.74 -7.82 1.84
N ALA A 222 2.51 -8.01 3.15
CA ALA A 222 1.40 -7.39 3.85
C ALA A 222 1.54 -5.86 3.84
N LEU A 223 2.74 -5.32 4.09
CA LEU A 223 2.98 -3.87 4.03
C LEU A 223 2.69 -3.29 2.65
N PHE A 224 3.11 -3.96 1.57
CA PHE A 224 2.84 -3.49 0.21
C PHE A 224 1.38 -3.64 -0.21
N HIS A 225 0.73 -4.74 0.19
CA HIS A 225 -0.72 -4.95 0.04
C HIS A 225 -1.47 -3.81 0.70
N GLU A 226 -1.19 -3.53 1.97
CA GLU A 226 -1.87 -2.47 2.72
C GLU A 226 -1.50 -1.07 2.20
N ALA A 227 -0.26 -0.83 1.79
CA ALA A 227 0.14 0.41 1.15
C ALA A 227 -0.63 0.66 -0.16
N ARG A 228 -1.02 -0.39 -0.90
CA ARG A 228 -1.83 -0.24 -2.11
C ARG A 228 -3.20 0.36 -1.82
N HIS A 229 -3.75 0.14 -0.62
CA HIS A 229 -4.99 0.79 -0.22
C HIS A 229 -4.88 2.32 -0.18
N SER A 230 -3.68 2.91 -0.07
CA SER A 230 -3.49 4.37 -0.12
C SER A 230 -3.60 5.00 -1.52
N ASP A 231 -3.77 4.22 -2.59
CA ASP A 231 -3.81 4.73 -3.98
C ASP A 231 -5.20 5.23 -4.46
N GLY A 232 -6.17 5.44 -3.57
CA GLY A 232 -7.51 5.93 -3.92
C GLY A 232 -7.50 7.23 -4.73
N ASN A 233 -8.38 7.35 -5.72
CA ASN A 233 -8.72 8.62 -6.37
C ASN A 233 -10.12 8.64 -7.04
N ALA A 234 -10.71 9.83 -7.11
CA ALA A 234 -12.04 10.11 -7.64
C ALA A 234 -12.18 9.88 -9.16
N ALA A 235 -11.12 10.04 -9.96
CA ALA A 235 -11.21 9.78 -11.41
C ALA A 235 -11.23 8.28 -11.75
N ALA A 236 -10.68 7.44 -10.87
CA ALA A 236 -10.81 5.99 -10.90
C ALA A 236 -12.05 5.50 -10.12
N ASN A 237 -12.85 6.40 -9.53
CA ASN A 237 -13.96 6.11 -8.62
C ASN A 237 -13.56 5.22 -7.41
N THR A 238 -12.34 5.40 -6.89
CA THR A 238 -11.87 4.63 -5.73
C THR A 238 -11.59 5.55 -4.55
N LEU A 239 -12.35 5.39 -3.46
CA LEU A 239 -11.78 5.59 -2.14
C LEU A 239 -10.76 4.46 -1.97
N GLY A 240 -9.63 4.69 -1.29
CA GLY A 240 -8.56 3.70 -1.20
C GLY A 240 -9.06 2.25 -1.06
N LEU A 241 -8.51 1.34 -1.86
CA LEU A 241 -9.18 0.14 -2.40
C LEU A 241 -9.77 -0.82 -1.34
N LEU A 242 -10.90 -0.48 -0.71
CA LEU A 242 -11.63 -1.46 0.09
C LEU A 242 -11.92 -2.69 -0.78
N HIS A 243 -11.62 -3.87 -0.22
CA HIS A 243 -11.86 -5.12 -0.94
C HIS A 243 -13.36 -5.25 -1.24
N PRO A 244 -13.78 -5.37 -2.52
CA PRO A 244 -15.15 -5.75 -2.84
C PRO A 244 -15.51 -7.09 -2.22
N VAL A 245 -16.82 -7.27 -2.03
CA VAL A 245 -17.39 -8.57 -1.72
C VAL A 245 -17.15 -9.52 -2.89
N CYS A 246 -16.59 -10.69 -2.59
CA CYS A 246 -16.37 -11.78 -3.51
C CYS A 246 -17.71 -12.31 -4.05
N VAL A 247 -17.83 -12.36 -5.38
CA VAL A 247 -19.03 -12.87 -6.05
C VAL A 247 -18.81 -14.30 -6.52
N ASP A 248 -19.86 -15.12 -6.50
CA ASP A 248 -19.82 -16.44 -7.11
C ASP A 248 -19.88 -16.28 -8.65
N ASN A 249 -18.72 -16.33 -9.29
CA ASN A 249 -18.57 -16.27 -10.74
C ASN A 249 -17.92 -17.53 -11.33
N GLY A 250 -17.79 -18.60 -10.53
CA GLY A 250 -17.11 -19.85 -10.90
C GLY A 250 -15.58 -19.78 -10.95
N LYS A 251 -14.95 -18.62 -10.70
CA LYS A 251 -13.48 -18.44 -10.65
C LYS A 251 -12.98 -18.22 -9.23
N VAL A 252 -13.76 -17.51 -8.44
CA VAL A 252 -13.48 -17.24 -7.03
C VAL A 252 -13.74 -18.51 -6.20
N PRO A 253 -12.83 -18.91 -5.29
CA PRO A 253 -13.05 -20.04 -4.39
C PRO A 253 -14.33 -19.86 -3.57
N LYS A 254 -15.12 -20.94 -3.43
CA LYS A 254 -16.43 -20.90 -2.74
C LYS A 254 -16.31 -20.46 -1.28
N GLU A 255 -15.17 -20.71 -0.66
CA GLU A 255 -14.86 -20.40 0.72
C GLU A 255 -14.80 -18.90 1.00
N VAL A 256 -14.52 -18.08 -0.02
CA VAL A 256 -14.43 -16.62 0.14
C VAL A 256 -15.62 -15.87 -0.46
N VAL A 257 -16.50 -16.55 -1.19
CA VAL A 257 -17.74 -15.96 -1.73
C VAL A 257 -18.56 -15.32 -0.60
N GLY A 258 -18.98 -14.07 -0.80
CA GLY A 258 -19.70 -13.29 0.20
C GLY A 258 -18.82 -12.56 1.23
N LEU A 259 -17.50 -12.74 1.20
CA LEU A 259 -16.55 -12.00 2.04
C LEU A 259 -16.00 -10.78 1.30
N ALA A 260 -15.72 -9.68 2.01
CA ALA A 260 -14.99 -8.52 1.50
C ALA A 260 -13.48 -8.81 1.36
N ALA A 261 -13.14 -9.77 0.49
CA ALA A 261 -11.81 -10.36 0.40
C ALA A 261 -11.36 -10.57 -1.05
N CYS A 262 -11.94 -9.84 -2.00
CA CYS A 262 -11.57 -9.94 -3.40
C CYS A 262 -10.97 -8.63 -3.93
N ASP A 263 -10.30 -8.71 -5.07
CA ASP A 263 -9.86 -7.54 -5.82
C ASP A 263 -10.79 -7.28 -7.00
N ALA A 264 -11.24 -6.03 -7.17
CA ALA A 264 -12.05 -5.59 -8.32
C ALA A 264 -11.19 -5.24 -9.55
N GLN A 265 -9.87 -5.32 -9.43
CA GLN A 265 -8.91 -4.91 -10.45
C GLN A 265 -7.70 -5.84 -10.41
N SER A 266 -7.08 -6.12 -11.56
CA SER A 266 -5.88 -6.97 -11.66
C SER A 266 -4.60 -6.34 -11.10
N ASN A 267 -4.69 -5.13 -10.57
CA ASN A 267 -3.64 -4.46 -9.82
C ASN A 267 -4.11 -4.11 -8.38
N GLY A 268 -5.14 -4.78 -7.87
CA GLY A 268 -5.61 -4.61 -6.50
C GLY A 268 -4.58 -5.04 -5.45
N ALA A 269 -4.94 -4.87 -4.17
CA ALA A 269 -4.02 -5.07 -3.06
C ALA A 269 -3.53 -6.53 -2.97
N TYR A 270 -4.41 -7.52 -3.14
CA TYR A 270 -3.98 -8.93 -3.16
C TYR A 270 -3.03 -9.21 -4.31
N THR A 271 -3.31 -8.64 -5.49
CA THR A 271 -2.41 -8.80 -6.63
C THR A 271 -1.04 -8.17 -6.36
N VAL A 272 -0.98 -6.98 -5.74
CA VAL A 272 0.27 -6.36 -5.29
C VAL A 272 1.01 -7.30 -4.33
N GLY A 273 0.35 -7.79 -3.28
CA GLY A 273 0.95 -8.71 -2.32
C GLY A 273 1.54 -9.95 -2.99
N ALA A 274 0.79 -10.58 -3.91
CA ALA A 274 1.24 -11.76 -4.65
C ALA A 274 2.49 -11.49 -5.49
N ARG A 275 2.53 -10.35 -6.20
CA ARG A 275 3.67 -9.97 -7.04
C ARG A 275 4.89 -9.58 -6.21
N VAL A 276 4.69 -8.97 -5.04
CA VAL A 276 5.78 -8.67 -4.09
C VAL A 276 6.41 -9.96 -3.60
N ILE A 277 5.61 -10.98 -3.25
CA ILE A 277 6.16 -12.32 -2.91
C ILE A 277 6.98 -12.85 -4.10
N GLY A 278 6.40 -12.87 -5.31
CA GLY A 278 7.09 -13.38 -6.51
C GLY A 278 8.43 -12.68 -6.80
N GLY A 279 8.49 -11.36 -6.64
CA GLY A 279 9.72 -10.58 -6.81
C GLY A 279 10.74 -10.81 -5.69
N LEU A 280 10.32 -10.69 -4.43
CA LEU A 280 11.21 -10.77 -3.27
C LEU A 280 11.66 -12.19 -2.90
N MET A 281 11.02 -13.22 -3.46
CA MET A 281 11.44 -14.61 -3.28
C MET A 281 12.91 -14.87 -3.67
N GLY A 282 13.56 -14.00 -4.45
CA GLY A 282 15.01 -14.06 -4.67
C GLY A 282 15.85 -13.92 -3.39
N LEU A 283 15.33 -13.25 -2.36
CA LEU A 283 15.97 -13.19 -1.04
C LEU A 283 16.12 -14.59 -0.41
N CYS A 284 15.27 -15.54 -0.79
CA CYS A 284 15.29 -16.91 -0.29
C CYS A 284 16.29 -17.83 -1.00
N ASP A 285 16.92 -17.40 -2.09
CA ASP A 285 17.80 -18.26 -2.88
C ASP A 285 19.04 -18.68 -2.09
N GLY A 286 19.23 -19.99 -1.94
CA GLY A 286 20.30 -20.58 -1.13
C GLY A 286 20.15 -20.44 0.40
N LYS A 287 19.10 -19.77 0.88
CA LYS A 287 18.90 -19.47 2.31
C LYS A 287 17.66 -20.16 2.90
N CYS A 288 16.56 -20.19 2.16
CA CYS A 288 15.30 -20.80 2.61
C CYS A 288 15.22 -22.28 2.22
N SER A 289 14.52 -23.07 3.03
CA SER A 289 14.17 -24.45 2.70
C SER A 289 13.19 -24.53 1.52
N GLU A 290 13.08 -25.70 0.89
CA GLU A 290 12.07 -25.92 -0.15
C GLU A 290 10.65 -25.78 0.41
N SER A 291 10.39 -26.23 1.64
CA SER A 291 9.07 -26.06 2.26
C SER A 291 8.68 -24.58 2.43
N GLN A 292 9.63 -23.71 2.78
CA GLN A 292 9.40 -22.26 2.88
C GLN A 292 9.12 -21.63 1.52
N LYS A 293 9.88 -22.00 0.49
CA LYS A 293 9.64 -21.52 -0.88
C LYS A 293 8.26 -21.96 -1.39
N THR A 294 7.87 -23.22 -1.13
CA THR A 294 6.54 -23.73 -1.46
C THR A 294 5.44 -22.97 -0.72
N ALA A 295 5.64 -22.64 0.56
CA ALA A 295 4.66 -21.85 1.32
C ALA A 295 4.48 -20.44 0.75
N LEU A 296 5.57 -19.76 0.36
CA LEU A 296 5.51 -18.46 -0.32
C LEU A 296 4.76 -18.54 -1.65
N GLN A 297 5.05 -19.57 -2.47
CA GLN A 297 4.35 -19.79 -3.73
C GLN A 297 2.85 -20.04 -3.52
N GLY A 298 2.50 -20.87 -2.53
CA GLY A 298 1.11 -21.13 -2.15
C GLY A 298 0.37 -19.87 -1.73
N GLN A 299 1.02 -19.02 -0.91
CA GLN A 299 0.46 -17.73 -0.51
C GLN A 299 0.22 -16.80 -1.71
N ALA A 300 1.21 -16.68 -2.61
CA ALA A 300 1.07 -15.85 -3.81
C ALA A 300 -0.08 -16.34 -4.71
N LEU A 301 -0.22 -17.67 -4.88
CA LEU A 301 -1.32 -18.25 -5.66
C LEU A 301 -2.68 -18.02 -4.99
N MET A 302 -2.76 -18.11 -3.66
CA MET A 302 -3.98 -17.81 -2.91
C MET A 302 -4.43 -16.36 -3.11
N TYR A 303 -3.51 -15.40 -3.09
CA TYR A 303 -3.84 -14.00 -3.37
C TYR A 303 -4.28 -13.78 -4.83
N LEU A 304 -3.69 -14.50 -5.79
CA LEU A 304 -4.12 -14.40 -7.19
C LEU A 304 -5.48 -15.06 -7.46
N SER A 305 -5.95 -15.98 -6.61
CA SER A 305 -7.24 -16.65 -6.80
C SER A 305 -8.46 -15.84 -6.34
N VAL A 306 -8.24 -14.75 -5.60
CA VAL A 306 -9.32 -13.85 -5.11
C VAL A 306 -9.53 -12.62 -6.00
N VAL A 307 -9.00 -12.63 -7.22
CA VAL A 307 -9.18 -11.53 -8.19
C VAL A 307 -10.47 -11.78 -8.99
N ASN A 308 -11.43 -10.86 -8.91
CA ASN A 308 -12.76 -11.03 -9.50
C ASN A 308 -12.81 -10.82 -11.03
N VAL A 309 -11.79 -10.19 -11.60
CA VAL A 309 -11.80 -9.72 -13.00
C VAL A 309 -10.62 -10.31 -13.76
N ASP A 310 -10.88 -10.93 -14.91
CA ASP A 310 -9.85 -11.30 -15.90
C ASP A 310 -9.42 -10.05 -16.68
N ASP A 311 -9.02 -8.99 -15.99
CA ASP A 311 -8.61 -7.77 -16.68
C ASP A 311 -7.11 -7.84 -17.00
N THR A 312 -6.79 -8.36 -18.18
CA THR A 312 -5.41 -8.36 -18.72
C THR A 312 -4.91 -6.95 -19.03
N SER A 313 -5.82 -5.99 -19.18
CA SER A 313 -5.55 -4.57 -19.29
C SER A 313 -5.81 -3.91 -17.95
N ALA A 314 -5.04 -4.27 -16.92
CA ALA A 314 -5.05 -3.56 -15.64
C ALA A 314 -5.22 -2.08 -15.91
N ASN A 315 -6.32 -1.50 -15.43
CA ASN A 315 -6.57 -0.07 -15.57
C ASN A 315 -5.60 0.61 -14.59
N TYR A 316 -4.34 0.67 -15.01
CA TYR A 316 -3.32 1.44 -14.36
C TYR A 316 -3.80 2.88 -14.44
N ALA A 317 -3.81 3.52 -13.28
CA ALA A 317 -3.77 4.96 -13.22
C ALA A 317 -5.06 5.69 -13.64
N ASN A 318 -5.69 6.27 -12.65
CA ASN A 318 -5.42 7.69 -12.56
C ASN A 318 -4.16 7.89 -11.70
N THR A 319 -3.09 8.38 -12.33
CA THR A 319 -1.80 8.70 -11.69
C THR A 319 -1.90 9.97 -10.85
N ASN A 320 -3.00 10.72 -10.96
CA ASN A 320 -3.25 11.90 -10.14
C ASN A 320 -3.89 11.45 -8.82
N PRO A 321 -3.13 11.42 -7.71
CA PRO A 321 -3.69 11.12 -6.40
C PRO A 321 -4.79 12.12 -6.06
N GLU A 322 -5.64 11.76 -5.10
CA GLU A 322 -6.50 12.76 -4.43
C GLU A 322 -5.66 14.00 -4.08
N PRO A 323 -6.16 15.21 -4.36
CA PRO A 323 -5.45 16.45 -4.00
C PRO A 323 -5.04 16.40 -2.53
N MET A 324 -3.81 16.82 -2.25
CA MET A 324 -3.37 16.95 -0.86
C MET A 324 -4.27 17.96 -0.13
N LEU A 325 -4.70 17.58 1.07
CA LEU A 325 -5.31 18.51 2.01
C LEU A 325 -4.29 19.60 2.40
N PRO A 326 -4.75 20.80 2.73
CA PRO A 326 -3.87 21.88 3.15
C PRO A 326 -2.93 21.44 4.27
N LYS A 327 -1.67 21.84 4.20
CA LYS A 327 -0.76 21.75 5.35
C LYS A 327 -1.10 22.85 6.34
N PHE A 328 -1.14 22.51 7.62
CA PHE A 328 -1.37 23.47 8.70
C PHE A 328 -0.60 23.06 9.96
N ASP A 329 -0.33 24.05 10.81
CA ASP A 329 0.25 23.84 12.13
C ASP A 329 -0.88 23.48 13.11
N VAL A 330 -0.88 22.23 13.57
CA VAL A 330 -1.89 21.69 14.50
C VAL A 330 -1.91 22.47 15.82
N SER A 331 -0.78 23.04 16.26
CA SER A 331 -0.70 23.80 17.50
C SER A 331 -1.50 25.11 17.47
N ALA A 332 -1.87 25.59 16.28
CA ALA A 332 -2.68 26.79 16.10
C ALA A 332 -4.20 26.55 16.31
N PHE A 333 -4.63 25.33 16.58
CA PHE A 333 -6.03 24.94 16.63
C PHE A 333 -6.51 24.59 18.05
N GLN A 334 -7.79 24.90 18.31
CA GLN A 334 -8.46 24.55 19.56
C GLN A 334 -9.27 23.26 19.36
N PHE A 335 -9.01 22.28 20.22
CA PHE A 335 -9.74 21.02 20.24
C PHE A 335 -11.02 21.18 21.06
N SER A 336 -12.16 20.98 20.41
CA SER A 336 -13.43 20.79 21.11
C SER A 336 -13.60 19.30 21.36
N PRO A 337 -13.90 18.89 22.61
CA PRO A 337 -14.33 17.53 22.90
C PRO A 337 -15.53 17.10 22.04
#